data_AF-A0A383BW95-F1
#
_entry.id   AF-A0A383BW95-F1
#
_cell.length_a   1.000
_cell.length_b   1.000
_cell.length_c   1.000
_cell.angle_alpha   90.00
_cell.angle_beta   90.00
_cell.angle_gamma   90.00
#
_symmetry.space_group_name_H-M   'P 1'
#
loop_
_entity.id
_entity.type
_entity.pdbx_description
1 polymer ?
#
loop_
_entity_poly.entity_id
_entity_poly.type
_entity_poly.pdbx_seq_one_letter_code
_entity_poly.pdbx_strand_id
1 'polypeptide(L)'
;MASKSKEIIGYTDRISAEPGERIPFMVSCESPSYRAEIVRLIHGDPHPDGPGRKEELVDTSVSGNYPGRGQEIHTGSYVVIPSPSPQLRDLSSFTLQAWIYPTLPDRGWQGLLTKWDTSQEIGYGLFIGSEGDIV
;
A
#
# COMPACT_ATOMS: atom_id res chain seq x y z
N MET A 1 6.00 -25.18 1.32
CA MET A 1 7.28 -24.47 1.08
C MET A 1 7.18 -23.13 1.77
N ALA A 2 8.08 -22.83 2.71
CA ALA A 2 8.07 -21.52 3.36
C ALA A 2 8.38 -20.46 2.30
N SER A 3 7.46 -19.51 2.10
CA SER A 3 7.73 -18.31 1.31
C SER A 3 8.89 -17.61 1.99
N LYS A 4 10.01 -17.41 1.29
CA LYS A 4 11.02 -16.42 1.72
C LYS A 4 10.25 -15.11 1.94
N SER A 5 10.26 -14.58 3.16
CA SER A 5 9.73 -13.25 3.42
C SER A 5 10.53 -12.26 2.56
N LYS A 6 9.84 -11.35 1.87
CA LYS A 6 10.52 -10.27 1.16
C LYS A 6 11.00 -9.28 2.23
N GLU A 7 12.27 -9.38 2.60
CA GLU A 7 12.90 -8.51 3.62
C GLU A 7 12.99 -7.03 3.18
N ILE A 8 12.85 -6.77 1.87
CA ILE A 8 12.87 -5.43 1.28
C ILE A 8 11.99 -5.36 0.03
N ILE A 9 11.23 -4.27 -0.10
CA ILE A 9 10.46 -3.90 -1.30
C ILE A 9 10.64 -2.41 -1.58
N GLY A 10 10.49 -2.01 -2.84
CA GLY A 10 10.46 -0.60 -3.16
C GLY A 10 9.84 -0.31 -4.52
N TYR A 11 9.50 0.96 -4.72
CA TYR A 11 8.91 1.49 -5.94
C TYR A 11 9.30 2.97 -6.12
N THR A 12 8.98 3.52 -7.29
CA THR A 12 9.12 4.94 -7.61
C THR A 12 7.74 5.53 -7.92
N ASP A 13 7.59 6.85 -7.82
CA ASP A 13 6.33 7.54 -8.14
C ASP A 13 6.05 7.66 -9.65
N ARG A 14 7.08 7.42 -10.47
CA ARG A 14 7.05 7.56 -11.92
C ARG A 14 7.96 6.54 -12.59
N ILE A 15 7.72 6.31 -13.87
CA ILE A 15 8.44 5.29 -14.67
C ILE A 15 9.72 5.89 -15.31
N SER A 16 9.77 7.20 -15.54
CA SER A 16 10.92 7.88 -16.17
C SER A 16 11.16 9.27 -15.58
N ALA A 17 12.40 9.77 -15.73
CA ALA A 17 12.81 11.11 -15.35
C ALA A 17 13.81 11.66 -16.38
N GLU A 18 13.75 12.97 -16.63
CA GLU A 18 14.67 13.69 -17.51
C GLU A 18 15.91 14.20 -16.75
N PRO A 19 17.00 14.58 -17.45
CA PRO A 19 18.15 15.21 -16.80
C PRO A 19 17.75 16.44 -15.97
N GLY A 20 18.15 16.45 -14.70
CA GLY A 20 17.83 17.52 -13.75
C GLY A 20 16.53 17.30 -12.96
N GLU A 21 15.70 16.32 -13.34
CA GLU A 21 14.54 15.93 -12.55
C GLU A 21 14.90 15.04 -11.36
N ARG A 22 13.97 14.96 -10.40
CA ARG A 22 14.08 14.09 -9.23
C ARG A 22 13.10 12.94 -9.34
N ILE A 23 13.59 11.72 -9.15
CA ILE A 23 12.79 10.52 -8.95
C ILE A 23 12.96 10.00 -7.51
N PRO A 24 11.89 10.00 -6.69
CA PRO A 24 11.93 9.41 -5.35
C PRO A 24 11.84 7.88 -5.41
N PHE A 25 12.58 7.21 -4.52
CA PHE A 25 12.47 5.78 -4.25
C PHE A 25 11.85 5.57 -2.88
N MET A 26 10.73 4.86 -2.82
CA MET A 26 10.05 4.47 -1.59
C MET A 26 10.47 3.04 -1.26
N VAL A 27 11.16 2.84 -0.14
CA VAL A 27 11.69 1.54 0.28
C VAL A 27 11.13 1.12 1.64
N SER A 28 10.47 -0.03 1.70
CA SER A 28 10.07 -0.70 2.94
C SER A 28 11.04 -1.85 3.19
N CYS A 29 11.71 -1.86 4.34
CA CYS A 29 12.73 -2.85 4.70
C CYS A 29 12.62 -3.21 6.18
N GLU A 30 12.57 -4.51 6.48
CA GLU A 30 12.48 -5.02 7.85
C GLU A 30 13.85 -5.02 8.58
N SER A 31 14.95 -5.00 7.81
CA SER A 31 16.30 -4.95 8.36
C SER A 31 16.66 -3.54 8.84
N PRO A 32 17.60 -3.37 9.81
CA PRO A 32 17.99 -2.04 10.32
C PRO A 32 18.62 -1.11 9.27
N SER A 33 19.22 -1.67 8.22
CA SER A 33 19.81 -0.93 7.11
C SER A 33 19.77 -1.70 5.81
N TYR A 34 19.89 -0.99 4.69
CA TYR A 34 20.03 -1.55 3.35
C TYR A 34 21.02 -0.72 2.52
N ARG A 35 21.62 -1.36 1.51
CA ARG A 35 22.45 -0.68 0.51
C ARG A 35 21.63 -0.49 -0.76
N ALA A 36 21.73 0.69 -1.38
CA ALA A 36 21.16 0.97 -2.68
C ALA A 36 22.25 1.44 -3.65
N GLU A 37 22.17 0.98 -4.90
CA GLU A 37 23.08 1.33 -5.99
C GLU A 37 22.27 1.49 -7.28
N ILE A 38 22.70 2.37 -8.16
CA ILE A 38 22.10 2.52 -9.49
C ILE A 38 22.87 1.66 -10.48
N VAL A 39 22.12 0.88 -11.27
CA VAL A 39 22.68 0.05 -12.35
C VAL A 39 21.99 0.37 -13.67
N ARG A 40 22.77 0.29 -14.75
CA ARG A 40 22.23 0.18 -16.10
C ARG A 40 21.95 -1.29 -16.38
N LEU A 41 20.68 -1.64 -16.53
CA LEU A 41 20.27 -2.97 -16.97
C LEU A 41 20.60 -3.15 -18.46
N ILE A 42 21.28 -4.23 -18.82
CA ILE A 42 21.68 -4.55 -20.20
C ILE A 42 20.96 -5.81 -20.69
N HIS A 43 20.88 -6.85 -19.86
CA HIS A 43 20.18 -8.10 -20.19
C HIS A 43 19.63 -8.75 -18.92
N GLY A 44 18.36 -9.16 -18.95
CA GLY A 44 17.65 -9.67 -17.76
C GLY A 44 17.51 -11.19 -17.68
N ASP A 45 17.62 -11.91 -18.81
CA ASP A 45 17.37 -13.35 -18.86
C ASP A 45 18.58 -14.15 -18.35
N PRO A 46 18.41 -14.98 -17.30
CA PRO A 46 19.48 -15.81 -16.73
C PRO A 46 19.68 -17.15 -17.45
N HIS A 47 19.00 -17.42 -18.58
CA HIS A 47 19.12 -18.68 -19.29
C HIS A 47 20.59 -19.03 -19.60
N PRO A 48 21.04 -20.27 -19.32
CA PRO A 48 22.46 -20.65 -19.45
C PRO A 48 22.99 -20.61 -20.88
N ASP A 49 22.14 -20.92 -21.87
CA ASP A 49 22.50 -20.84 -23.30
C ASP A 49 22.36 -19.41 -23.87
N GLY A 50 21.91 -18.46 -23.05
CA GLY A 50 21.78 -17.06 -23.41
C GLY A 50 23.00 -16.22 -22.99
N PRO A 51 22.95 -14.90 -23.21
CA PRO A 51 23.99 -13.98 -22.75
C PRO A 51 24.13 -13.88 -21.22
N GLY A 52 23.17 -14.41 -20.46
CA GLY A 52 23.08 -14.29 -19.00
C GLY A 52 22.66 -12.89 -18.52
N ARG A 53 22.39 -12.73 -17.22
CA ARG A 53 22.06 -11.44 -16.62
C ARG A 53 23.27 -10.48 -16.70
N LYS A 54 23.05 -9.28 -17.23
CA LYS A 54 24.07 -8.23 -17.38
C LYS A 54 23.57 -6.90 -16.85
N GLU A 55 24.36 -6.33 -15.94
CA GLU A 55 24.14 -5.00 -15.39
C GLU A 55 25.48 -4.31 -15.20
N GLU A 56 25.46 -2.98 -15.22
CA GLU A 56 26.65 -2.15 -15.03
C GLU A 56 26.37 -1.11 -13.96
N LEU A 57 27.26 -1.02 -12.97
CA LEU A 57 27.15 -0.02 -11.92
C LEU A 57 27.32 1.38 -12.50
N VAL A 58 26.45 2.28 -12.11
CA VAL A 58 26.53 3.70 -12.42
C VAL A 58 27.00 4.42 -11.16
N ASP A 59 28.11 5.14 -11.27
CA ASP A 59 28.56 5.98 -10.16
C ASP A 59 27.58 7.14 -9.98
N THR A 60 26.94 7.19 -8.81
CA THR A 60 25.92 8.18 -8.48
C THR A 60 26.03 8.57 -7.03
N SER A 61 25.70 9.83 -6.73
CA SER A 61 25.70 10.35 -5.36
C SER A 61 24.64 9.71 -4.45
N VAL A 62 23.66 8.99 -5.01
CA VAL A 62 22.63 8.27 -4.24
C VAL A 62 23.06 6.86 -3.85
N SER A 63 24.14 6.32 -4.42
CA SER A 63 24.66 5.01 -4.02
C SER A 63 25.17 5.05 -2.58
N GLY A 64 24.68 4.17 -1.71
CA GLY A 64 25.04 4.19 -0.29
C GLY A 64 24.21 3.29 0.61
N ASN A 65 24.46 3.40 1.92
CA ASN A 65 23.70 2.71 2.96
C ASN A 65 22.62 3.63 3.53
N TYR A 66 21.43 3.08 3.72
CA TYR A 66 20.24 3.76 4.21
C TYR A 66 19.66 3.02 5.42
N PRO A 67 19.01 3.72 6.36
CA PRO A 67 18.28 3.07 7.44
C PRO A 67 17.06 2.34 6.88
N GLY A 68 16.86 1.10 7.28
CA GLY A 68 15.67 0.35 6.94
C GLY A 68 14.51 0.70 7.88
N ARG A 69 13.31 0.67 7.33
CA ARG A 69 12.06 0.86 8.06
C ARG A 69 10.92 0.14 7.35
N GLY A 70 10.06 -0.54 8.12
CA GLY A 70 8.80 -1.02 7.60
C GLY A 70 7.86 0.14 7.28
N GLN A 71 7.19 0.06 6.12
CA GLN A 71 6.12 0.97 5.74
C GLN A 71 4.84 0.15 5.56
N GLU A 72 3.85 0.39 6.42
CA GLU A 72 2.57 -0.30 6.35
C GLU A 72 1.78 0.13 5.10
N ILE A 73 1.09 -0.83 4.48
CA ILE A 73 0.23 -0.59 3.33
C ILE A 73 -1.21 -0.87 3.73
N HIS A 74 -2.04 0.16 3.67
CA HIS A 74 -3.49 0.02 3.83
C HIS A 74 -4.09 -0.31 2.47
N THR A 75 -4.43 -1.59 2.27
CA THR A 75 -4.99 -2.09 1.00
C THR A 75 -6.52 -2.01 0.99
N GLY A 76 -7.09 -1.97 -0.21
CA GLY A 76 -8.52 -1.79 -0.44
C GLY A 76 -8.82 -0.41 -1.01
N SER A 77 -9.68 -0.35 -2.02
CA SER A 77 -10.18 0.94 -2.53
C SER A 77 -11.32 1.42 -1.64
N TYR A 78 -11.29 2.67 -1.21
CA TYR A 78 -12.32 3.27 -0.37
C TYR A 78 -12.36 4.78 -0.59
N VAL A 79 -13.44 5.41 -0.12
CA VAL A 79 -13.57 6.86 -0.09
C VAL A 79 -13.30 7.36 1.33
N VAL A 80 -12.49 8.40 1.46
CA VAL A 80 -12.26 9.09 2.73
C VAL A 80 -12.90 10.46 2.67
N ILE A 81 -13.75 10.74 3.65
CA ILE A 81 -14.24 12.09 3.93
C ILE A 81 -13.47 12.59 5.16
N PRO A 82 -12.52 13.54 5.03
CA PRO A 82 -11.76 14.06 6.16
C PRO A 82 -12.67 14.66 7.23
N SER A 83 -12.33 14.45 8.50
CA SER A 83 -13.02 15.03 9.66
C SER A 83 -12.18 16.20 10.19
N PRO A 84 -12.76 17.39 10.50
CA PRO A 84 -13.91 17.55 11.38
C PRO A 84 -15.12 17.98 10.56
N SER A 85 -16.03 17.06 10.27
CA SER A 85 -17.38 17.44 9.87
C SER A 85 -18.23 17.37 11.14
N PRO A 86 -18.47 18.51 11.84
CA PRO A 86 -19.39 18.56 12.98
C PRO A 86 -20.75 17.95 12.64
N GLN A 87 -21.19 18.13 11.39
CA GLN A 87 -22.45 17.59 10.87
C GLN A 87 -22.51 16.06 10.95
N LEU A 88 -21.37 15.37 10.88
CA LEU A 88 -21.29 13.92 11.01
C LEU A 88 -20.92 13.47 12.43
N ARG A 89 -20.60 14.39 13.35
CA ARG A 89 -20.18 14.08 14.73
C ARG A 89 -21.33 14.22 15.72
N ASP A 90 -22.08 15.31 15.65
CA ASP A 90 -23.09 15.68 16.64
C ASP A 90 -24.51 15.34 16.15
N LEU A 91 -24.68 14.11 15.67
CA LEU A 91 -25.95 13.62 15.14
C LEU A 91 -26.86 13.14 16.29
N SER A 92 -28.07 13.70 16.38
CA SER A 92 -29.11 13.22 17.29
C SER A 92 -30.06 12.20 16.65
N SER A 93 -30.22 12.27 15.33
CA SER A 93 -30.99 11.34 14.51
C SER A 93 -30.46 11.39 13.07
N PHE A 94 -30.37 10.24 12.41
CA PHE A 94 -29.85 10.15 11.06
C PHE A 94 -30.33 8.88 10.35
N THR A 95 -30.08 8.81 9.05
CA THR A 95 -30.30 7.61 8.23
C THR A 95 -29.07 7.39 7.36
N LEU A 96 -28.57 6.16 7.32
CA LEU A 96 -27.59 5.72 6.33
C LEU A 96 -28.32 4.96 5.24
N GLN A 97 -28.06 5.32 3.98
CA GLN A 97 -28.66 4.67 2.84
C GLN A 97 -27.65 4.62 1.70
N ALA A 98 -27.55 3.46 1.06
CA ALA A 98 -26.73 3.26 -0.13
C ALA A 98 -27.37 2.22 -1.05
N TRP A 99 -27.11 2.35 -2.35
CA TRP A 99 -27.34 1.30 -3.33
C TRP A 99 -26.06 0.49 -3.44
N ILE A 100 -26.12 -0.79 -3.07
CA ILE A 100 -24.94 -1.66 -2.99
C ILE A 100 -25.13 -2.92 -3.84
N TYR A 101 -24.03 -3.45 -4.36
CA TYR A 101 -24.00 -4.74 -5.05
C TYR A 101 -22.82 -5.56 -4.50
N PRO A 102 -23.02 -6.31 -3.41
CA PRO A 102 -21.95 -7.08 -2.80
C PRO A 102 -21.59 -8.28 -3.69
N THR A 103 -20.36 -8.31 -4.20
CA THR A 103 -19.86 -9.44 -5.01
C THR A 103 -19.26 -10.56 -4.18
N LEU A 104 -18.99 -10.31 -2.90
CA LEU A 104 -18.38 -11.25 -1.94
C LEU A 104 -19.00 -11.09 -0.53
N PRO A 105 -20.33 -11.25 -0.36
CA PRO A 105 -21.00 -10.98 0.92
C PRO A 105 -20.48 -11.86 2.07
N ASP A 106 -20.08 -13.10 1.79
CA ASP A 106 -19.69 -14.08 2.82
C ASP A 106 -18.20 -13.99 3.24
N ARG A 107 -17.51 -12.89 2.91
CA ARG A 107 -16.07 -12.68 3.22
C ARG A 107 -15.84 -11.97 4.57
N GLY A 108 -16.69 -12.27 5.56
CA GLY A 108 -16.62 -11.65 6.87
C GLY A 108 -17.07 -10.18 6.84
N TRP A 109 -16.75 -9.47 7.93
CA TRP A 109 -17.17 -8.09 8.15
C TRP A 109 -16.62 -7.13 7.09
N GLN A 110 -17.51 -6.35 6.47
CA GLN A 110 -17.18 -5.36 5.46
C GLN A 110 -17.88 -4.04 5.77
N GLY A 111 -17.12 -2.94 5.89
CA GLY A 111 -17.69 -1.61 6.08
C GLY A 111 -18.20 -1.03 4.75
N LEU A 112 -19.46 -0.61 4.71
CA LEU A 112 -20.07 0.05 3.55
C LEU A 112 -20.02 1.58 3.71
N LEU A 113 -20.51 2.08 4.84
CA LEU A 113 -20.47 3.50 5.22
C LEU A 113 -20.12 3.58 6.70
N THR A 114 -18.95 4.11 7.05
CA THR A 114 -18.48 4.07 8.44
C THR A 114 -17.96 5.42 8.91
N LYS A 115 -18.42 5.83 10.08
CA LYS A 115 -17.70 6.76 10.96
C LYS A 115 -17.49 6.03 12.28
N TRP A 116 -16.48 5.17 12.29
CA TRP A 116 -16.21 4.24 13.38
C TRP A 116 -14.77 4.38 13.86
N ASP A 117 -14.57 4.42 15.17
CA ASP A 117 -13.27 4.27 15.80
C ASP A 117 -13.20 2.87 16.42
N THR A 118 -12.45 1.98 15.79
CA THR A 118 -12.29 0.60 16.24
C THR A 118 -11.57 0.49 17.58
N SER A 119 -10.70 1.44 17.93
CA SER A 119 -9.95 1.40 19.19
C SER A 119 -10.80 1.74 20.41
N GLN A 120 -11.83 2.56 20.21
CA GLN A 120 -12.75 3.01 21.25
C GLN A 120 -14.13 2.34 21.15
N GLU A 121 -14.39 1.59 20.08
CA GLU A 121 -15.69 1.00 19.76
C GLU A 121 -16.84 2.03 19.75
N ILE A 122 -16.55 3.24 19.25
CA ILE A 122 -17.51 4.34 19.16
C ILE A 122 -17.77 4.74 17.72
N GLY A 123 -19.01 5.18 17.47
CA GLY A 123 -19.42 5.76 16.20
C GLY A 123 -20.64 5.05 15.62
N TYR A 124 -20.75 5.08 14.31
CA TYR A 124 -21.84 4.44 13.58
C TYR A 124 -21.36 3.95 12.22
N GLY A 125 -22.09 3.00 11.65
CA GLY A 125 -21.87 2.58 10.29
C GLY A 125 -22.96 1.65 9.77
N LEU A 126 -22.85 1.35 8.49
CA LEU A 126 -23.58 0.30 7.78
C LEU A 126 -22.55 -0.72 7.30
N PHE A 127 -22.80 -1.99 7.59
CA PHE A 127 -21.87 -3.08 7.36
C PHE A 127 -22.54 -4.25 6.64
N ILE A 128 -21.72 -5.09 6.04
CA ILE A 128 -22.07 -6.49 5.77
C ILE A 128 -21.49 -7.31 6.91
N GLY A 129 -22.35 -8.07 7.59
CA GLY A 129 -22.00 -8.96 8.68
C GLY A 129 -21.30 -10.23 8.20
N SER A 130 -20.89 -11.08 9.13
CA SER A 130 -20.16 -12.31 8.82
C SER A 130 -20.99 -13.34 8.03
N GLU A 131 -22.32 -13.23 8.07
CA GLU A 131 -23.24 -14.12 7.35
C GLU A 131 -23.75 -13.52 6.04
N GLY A 132 -23.19 -12.39 5.59
CA GLY A 132 -23.62 -11.68 4.39
C GLY A 132 -24.87 -10.83 4.59
N ASP A 133 -25.35 -10.71 5.83
CA ASP A 133 -26.47 -9.87 6.26
C ASP A 133 -26.06 -8.39 6.39
N ILE A 134 -27.04 -7.49 6.41
CA ILE A 134 -26.80 -6.05 6.58
C ILE A 134 -26.96 -5.68 8.06
N VAL A 135 -25.94 -5.04 8.64
CA VAL A 135 -25.84 -4.70 10.07
C VAL A 135 -25.47 -3.23 10.29
#